data_AF-A0A7V3GTE7-F1
#
_entry.id   AF-A0A7V3GTE7-F1
#
_cell.length_a   1.000
_cell.length_b   1.000
_cell.length_c   1.000
_cell.angle_alpha   90.00
_cell.angle_beta   90.00
_cell.angle_gamma   90.00
#
_symmetry.space_group_name_H-M   'P 1'
#
loop_
_entity.id
_entity.type
_entity.pdbx_description
1 polymer ?
#
loop_
_entity_poly.entity_id
_entity_poly.type
_entity_poly.pdbx_seq_one_letter_code
_entity_poly.pdbx_strand_id
1 'polypeptide(L)'
;MHRFANNHPNITGVILALILFGAILLTGFTLFLPEIAGALNVGAAPDRSWTPPVTATPTPTLTPTPTPELPATPTLAVTLPPDLPTPVPGQWTFQPGDVAVNVNNGPVNLRKTPGYKNKPTSDRIALVPAGAKVRILHGPALADDLVWWYVDWNGRQGWMAERRASGAPMLKKQDQD
;
A
#
# COMPACT_ATOMS: atom_id res chain seq x y z
N MET A 1 9.24 -7.58 -62.11
CA MET A 1 8.07 -7.96 -61.27
C MET A 1 8.66 -8.75 -60.10
N HIS A 2 8.54 -8.39 -58.82
CA HIS A 2 7.53 -7.59 -58.11
C HIS A 2 8.17 -6.50 -57.22
N ARG A 3 7.40 -5.49 -56.82
CA ARG A 3 7.83 -4.45 -55.86
C ARG A 3 7.50 -4.90 -54.44
N PHE A 4 8.44 -4.74 -53.49
CA PHE A 4 8.14 -4.88 -52.07
C PHE A 4 7.26 -3.71 -51.62
N ALA A 5 6.09 -4.01 -51.05
CA ALA A 5 5.19 -3.01 -50.50
C ALA A 5 5.62 -2.64 -49.07
N ASN A 6 6.42 -1.57 -48.93
CA ASN A 6 6.75 -1.01 -47.62
C ASN A 6 5.51 -0.34 -47.01
N ASN A 7 4.82 -1.02 -46.10
CA ASN A 7 3.67 -0.48 -45.39
C ASN A 7 4.14 0.32 -44.17
N HIS A 8 4.65 1.54 -44.39
CA HIS A 8 4.98 2.46 -43.30
C HIS A 8 3.70 3.04 -42.66
N PRO A 9 3.50 2.93 -41.34
CA PRO A 9 2.40 3.62 -40.67
C PRO A 9 2.61 5.14 -40.73
N ASN A 10 1.58 5.87 -41.15
CA ASN A 10 1.65 7.30 -41.41
C ASN A 10 1.90 8.10 -40.12
N ILE A 11 3.07 8.72 -40.01
CA ILE A 11 3.53 9.49 -38.82
C ILE A 11 2.52 10.59 -38.43
N THR A 12 1.79 11.15 -39.39
CA THR A 12 0.70 12.13 -39.21
C THR A 12 -0.40 11.66 -38.24
N GLY A 13 -0.71 10.36 -38.20
CA GLY A 13 -1.74 9.81 -37.31
C GLY A 13 -1.32 9.75 -35.84
N VAL A 14 -0.03 9.57 -35.57
CA VAL A 14 0.51 9.44 -34.20
C VAL A 14 0.57 10.79 -33.49
N ILE A 15 0.86 11.87 -34.24
CA ILE A 15 0.96 13.23 -33.68
C ILE A 15 -0.42 13.78 -33.28
N LEU A 16 -1.47 13.51 -34.06
CA LEU A 16 -2.85 13.92 -33.72
C LEU A 16 -3.40 13.22 -32.48
N ALA A 17 -3.03 11.96 -32.23
CA ALA A 17 -3.47 11.21 -31.05
C ALA A 17 -2.87 11.76 -29.73
N LEU A 18 -1.63 12.25 -29.76
CA LEU A 18 -0.94 12.77 -28.57
C LEU A 18 -1.45 14.15 -28.12
N ILE A 19 -1.94 14.98 -29.04
CA ILE A 19 -2.47 16.32 -28.71
C ILE A 19 -3.83 16.24 -28.02
N LEU A 20 -4.66 15.25 -28.35
CA LEU A 20 -5.97 15.02 -27.70
C LEU A 20 -5.86 14.45 -26.28
N PHE A 21 -4.80 13.70 -25.96
CA PHE A 21 -4.58 13.15 -24.62
C PHE A 21 -3.97 14.14 -23.62
N GLY A 22 -3.37 15.24 -24.10
CA GLY A 22 -2.78 16.29 -23.26
C GLY A 22 -3.79 17.23 -22.57
N ALA A 23 -5.07 17.22 -22.99
CA ALA A 23 -6.08 18.18 -22.54
C ALA A 23 -6.99 17.70 -21.39
N ILE A 24 -6.94 16.41 -21.01
CA ILE A 24 -7.85 15.80 -20.02
C ILE A 24 -7.14 15.53 -18.67
N LEU A 25 -6.14 16.36 -18.33
CA LEU A 25 -5.46 16.33 -17.03
C LEU A 25 -5.28 17.74 -16.39
N LEU A 26 -6.08 18.73 -16.82
CA LEU A 26 -5.95 20.12 -16.32
C LEU A 26 -7.27 20.78 -15.86
N THR A 27 -8.38 20.04 -15.76
CA THR A 27 -9.70 20.57 -15.35
C THR A 27 -10.41 19.73 -14.26
N GLY A 28 -9.67 18.85 -13.58
CA GLY A 28 -10.18 17.95 -12.53
C GLY A 28 -9.85 18.35 -11.09
N PHE A 29 -9.48 19.60 -10.83
CA PHE A 29 -9.05 20.09 -9.52
C PHE A 29 -9.84 21.33 -9.08
N THR A 30 -11.13 21.14 -8.80
CA THR A 30 -12.02 22.18 -8.26
C THR A 30 -12.76 21.67 -7.03
N LEU A 31 -12.22 22.01 -5.86
CA LEU A 31 -12.89 22.27 -4.58
C LEU A 31 -14.29 21.68 -4.38
N PHE A 32 -14.42 20.72 -3.46
CA PHE A 32 -15.70 20.35 -2.85
C PHE A 32 -15.57 20.16 -1.34
N LEU A 33 -15.75 21.26 -0.60
CA LEU A 33 -16.00 21.25 0.84
C LEU A 33 -17.52 21.37 1.05
N PRO A 34 -18.20 20.41 1.69
CA PRO A 34 -19.59 20.61 2.11
C PRO A 34 -19.63 21.59 3.29
N GLU A 35 -20.24 22.73 3.06
CA GLU A 35 -20.42 23.83 4.00
C GLU A 35 -21.48 23.48 5.07
N ILE A 36 -21.27 23.92 6.31
CA ILE A 36 -22.16 23.64 7.45
C ILE A 36 -23.12 24.82 7.71
N ALA A 37 -24.38 24.61 7.35
CA ALA A 37 -25.54 25.38 7.83
C ALA A 37 -26.71 24.40 8.01
N GLY A 38 -27.56 24.48 9.04
CA GLY A 38 -27.80 25.59 9.96
C GLY A 38 -29.30 25.91 9.94
N ALA A 39 -30.09 25.18 10.73
CA ALA A 39 -31.53 25.40 10.85
C ALA A 39 -31.92 25.61 12.31
N LEU A 40 -32.43 26.81 12.59
CA LEU A 40 -32.89 27.25 13.90
C LEU A 40 -34.23 26.60 14.24
N ASN A 41 -34.47 26.27 15.52
CA ASN A 41 -35.82 26.15 16.05
C ASN A 41 -35.94 27.01 17.31
N VAL A 42 -36.70 28.10 17.21
CA VAL A 42 -36.88 29.09 18.29
C VAL A 42 -38.30 28.94 18.86
N GLY A 43 -38.39 28.63 20.15
CA GLY A 43 -39.64 28.71 20.93
C GLY A 43 -39.47 29.62 22.14
N ALA A 44 -40.35 30.61 22.29
CA ALA A 44 -40.42 31.55 23.42
C ALA A 44 -41.75 31.33 24.20
N ALA A 45 -42.00 31.80 25.42
CA ALA A 45 -41.31 32.72 26.35
C ALA A 45 -41.77 32.34 27.80
N PRO A 46 -41.68 33.17 28.88
CA PRO A 46 -40.95 34.43 29.10
C PRO A 46 -40.14 34.48 30.44
N ASP A 47 -39.54 35.65 30.69
CA ASP A 47 -38.80 36.10 31.88
C ASP A 47 -39.40 35.72 33.26
N ARG A 48 -38.53 35.15 34.13
CA ARG A 48 -38.50 35.44 35.58
C ARG A 48 -37.06 35.51 36.09
N SER A 49 -36.51 36.72 36.14
CA SER A 49 -35.24 37.05 36.79
C SER A 49 -35.28 36.80 38.31
N TRP A 50 -34.73 35.67 38.75
CA TRP A 50 -34.33 35.46 40.15
C TRP A 50 -32.87 35.01 40.21
N THR A 51 -31.98 35.91 40.63
CA THR A 51 -30.54 35.64 40.78
C THR A 51 -30.24 35.33 42.25
N PRO A 52 -29.91 34.08 42.62
CA PRO A 52 -29.44 33.78 43.97
C PRO A 52 -28.07 34.44 44.24
N PRO A 53 -27.72 34.71 45.51
CA PRO A 53 -26.38 35.18 45.86
C PRO A 53 -25.34 34.12 45.50
N VAL A 54 -24.23 34.55 44.90
CA VAL A 54 -23.10 33.69 44.54
C VAL A 54 -22.31 33.27 45.78
N THR A 55 -22.73 32.17 46.42
CA THR A 55 -21.90 31.45 47.38
C THR A 55 -20.62 31.00 46.68
N ALA A 56 -19.46 31.34 47.23
CA ALA A 56 -18.16 30.97 46.65
C ALA A 56 -18.04 29.45 46.56
N THR A 57 -18.05 28.92 45.34
CA THR A 57 -17.81 27.50 45.07
C THR A 57 -16.40 27.14 45.53
N PRO A 58 -16.22 26.13 46.41
CA PRO A 58 -14.87 25.65 46.74
C PRO A 58 -14.22 25.11 45.46
N THR A 59 -12.99 25.55 45.18
CA THR A 59 -12.20 25.04 44.06
C THR A 59 -12.16 23.52 44.11
N PRO A 60 -12.59 22.80 43.07
CA PRO A 60 -12.48 21.35 43.07
C PRO A 60 -10.99 20.99 43.06
N THR A 61 -10.51 20.42 44.16
CA THR A 61 -9.23 19.71 44.17
C THR A 61 -9.33 18.62 43.11
N LEU A 62 -8.52 18.72 42.05
CA LEU A 62 -8.45 17.70 41.02
C LEU A 62 -7.87 16.43 41.64
N THR A 63 -8.74 15.56 42.14
CA THR A 63 -8.39 14.16 42.40
C THR A 63 -7.79 13.61 41.12
N PRO A 64 -6.57 13.03 41.14
CA PRO A 64 -6.02 12.40 39.96
C PRO A 64 -7.03 11.34 39.50
N THR A 65 -7.61 11.54 38.32
CA THR A 65 -8.50 10.54 37.73
C THR A 65 -7.74 9.24 37.70
N PRO A 66 -8.24 8.14 38.32
CA PRO A 66 -7.61 6.84 38.11
C PRO A 66 -7.64 6.62 36.61
N THR A 67 -6.45 6.46 36.01
CA THR A 67 -6.34 6.06 34.60
C THR A 67 -7.33 4.92 34.40
N PRO A 68 -8.27 5.01 33.42
CA PRO A 68 -9.13 3.89 33.13
C PRO A 68 -8.22 2.74 32.75
N GLU A 69 -8.00 1.81 33.70
CA GLU A 69 -7.31 0.57 33.46
C GLU A 69 -8.12 -0.11 32.37
N LEU A 70 -7.56 -0.16 31.15
CA LEU A 70 -8.20 -0.88 30.06
C LEU A 70 -8.54 -2.25 30.63
N PRO A 71 -9.81 -2.72 30.55
CA PRO A 71 -10.17 -4.02 31.07
C PRO A 71 -9.20 -5.00 30.45
N ALA A 72 -8.38 -5.64 31.30
CA ALA A 72 -7.20 -6.37 30.85
C ALA A 72 -7.64 -7.26 29.70
N THR A 73 -7.18 -6.94 28.48
CA THR A 73 -7.55 -7.69 27.28
C THR A 73 -7.33 -9.14 27.65
N PRO A 74 -8.33 -10.04 27.54
CA PRO A 74 -8.10 -11.42 27.89
C PRO A 74 -6.92 -11.85 27.03
N THR A 75 -5.78 -12.10 27.69
CA THR A 75 -4.60 -12.64 27.05
C THR A 75 -4.97 -14.07 26.71
N LEU A 76 -5.73 -14.20 25.62
CA LEU A 76 -5.73 -15.36 24.77
C LEU A 76 -4.26 -15.53 24.45
N ALA A 77 -3.61 -16.41 25.19
CA ALA A 77 -2.30 -16.86 24.86
C ALA A 77 -2.40 -17.28 23.40
N VAL A 78 -1.71 -16.53 22.53
CA VAL A 78 -1.48 -17.01 21.18
C VAL A 78 -0.57 -18.21 21.39
N THR A 79 -1.19 -19.37 21.57
CA THR A 79 -0.59 -20.66 21.34
C THR A 79 -0.19 -20.60 19.87
N LEU A 80 1.02 -20.08 19.63
CA LEU A 80 1.73 -20.21 18.37
C LEU A 80 1.59 -21.68 18.02
N PRO A 81 0.87 -22.03 16.93
CA PRO A 81 0.81 -23.42 16.55
C PRO A 81 2.27 -23.87 16.36
N PRO A 82 2.72 -24.94 17.04
CA PRO A 82 3.89 -25.63 16.54
C PRO A 82 3.59 -25.98 15.08
N ASP A 83 4.61 -25.85 14.22
CA ASP A 83 4.49 -26.01 12.76
C ASP A 83 3.93 -24.81 11.98
N LEU A 84 4.30 -23.58 12.35
CA LEU A 84 4.74 -22.65 11.29
C LEU A 84 5.96 -23.32 10.62
N PRO A 85 5.89 -23.76 9.35
CA PRO A 85 6.95 -24.55 8.75
C PRO A 85 8.22 -23.71 8.65
N THR A 86 9.20 -24.00 9.50
CA THR A 86 10.54 -23.43 9.39
C THR A 86 11.04 -23.71 7.98
N PRO A 87 11.32 -22.69 7.14
CA PRO A 87 11.66 -22.92 5.75
C PRO A 87 12.95 -23.74 5.69
N VAL A 88 12.87 -24.96 5.15
CA VAL A 88 13.99 -25.90 5.09
C VAL A 88 15.18 -25.23 4.39
N PRO A 89 16.30 -24.99 5.09
CA PRO A 89 17.45 -24.31 4.51
C PRO A 89 18.01 -25.12 3.33
N GLY A 90 18.18 -24.47 2.18
CA GLY A 90 18.76 -25.07 0.97
C GLY A 90 17.77 -25.48 -0.13
N GLN A 91 16.46 -25.42 0.10
CA GLN A 91 15.46 -25.65 -0.97
C GLN A 91 15.08 -24.40 -1.77
N TRP A 92 15.42 -23.21 -1.26
CA TRP A 92 14.96 -21.93 -1.78
C TRP A 92 16.07 -21.12 -2.43
N THR A 93 15.75 -20.39 -3.51
CA THR A 93 16.72 -19.62 -4.31
C THR A 93 17.37 -18.46 -3.54
N PHE A 94 16.75 -17.99 -2.46
CA PHE A 94 17.24 -16.90 -1.63
C PHE A 94 17.14 -17.22 -0.15
N GLN A 95 17.87 -16.45 0.65
CA GLN A 95 17.74 -16.38 2.11
C GLN A 95 17.67 -14.90 2.56
N PRO A 96 17.09 -14.59 3.74
CA PRO A 96 17.19 -13.26 4.34
C PRO A 96 18.63 -12.73 4.35
N GLY A 97 18.81 -11.47 3.94
CA GLY A 97 20.11 -10.83 3.77
C GLY A 97 20.68 -10.90 2.35
N ASP A 98 20.20 -11.81 1.49
CA ASP A 98 20.62 -11.86 0.09
C ASP A 98 20.28 -10.57 -0.67
N VAL A 99 21.09 -10.23 -1.66
CA VAL A 99 20.75 -9.21 -2.67
C VAL A 99 20.25 -9.92 -3.92
N ALA A 100 19.07 -9.50 -4.39
CA ALA A 100 18.48 -9.95 -5.64
C ALA A 100 18.41 -8.80 -6.65
N VAL A 101 18.46 -9.13 -7.94
CA VAL A 101 18.32 -8.18 -9.05
C VAL A 101 17.03 -8.48 -9.80
N ASN A 102 16.26 -7.44 -10.13
CA ASN A 102 15.15 -7.58 -11.06
C ASN A 102 15.68 -7.84 -12.49
N VAL A 103 15.58 -9.09 -12.95
CA VAL A 103 16.00 -9.55 -14.28
C VAL A 103 14.85 -9.60 -15.29
N ASN A 104 13.67 -9.10 -14.94
CA ASN A 104 12.60 -8.86 -15.90
C ASN A 104 13.03 -7.78 -16.91
N ASN A 105 12.66 -7.93 -18.18
CA ASN A 105 12.75 -6.91 -19.24
C ASN A 105 11.76 -5.73 -19.04
N GLY A 106 11.49 -5.35 -17.80
CA GLY A 106 10.48 -4.37 -17.42
C GLY A 106 10.26 -4.30 -15.91
N PRO A 107 9.40 -3.40 -15.43
CA PRO A 107 9.16 -3.24 -14.00
C PRO A 107 8.41 -4.44 -13.40
N VAL A 108 8.63 -4.67 -12.11
CA VAL A 108 7.97 -5.70 -11.30
C VAL A 108 7.20 -5.04 -10.16
N ASN A 109 5.99 -5.54 -9.87
CA ASN A 109 5.18 -5.01 -8.78
C ASN A 109 5.78 -5.39 -7.41
N LEU A 110 6.06 -4.39 -6.58
CA LEU A 110 6.24 -4.55 -5.14
C LEU A 110 4.85 -4.49 -4.48
N ARG A 111 4.45 -5.52 -3.74
CA ARG A 111 3.08 -5.69 -3.21
C ARG A 111 3.01 -5.70 -1.68
N LYS A 112 1.85 -5.34 -1.11
CA LYS A 112 1.58 -5.46 0.33
C LYS A 112 1.40 -6.90 0.77
N THR A 113 0.82 -7.72 -0.11
CA THR A 113 0.56 -9.15 0.14
C THR A 113 1.13 -10.01 -1.00
N PRO A 114 1.52 -11.28 -0.73
CA PRO A 114 1.90 -12.19 -1.80
C PRO A 114 0.67 -12.57 -2.65
N GLY A 115 0.92 -12.91 -3.91
CA GLY A 115 -0.11 -13.22 -4.92
C GLY A 115 -0.39 -12.06 -5.89
N TYR A 116 -0.99 -12.39 -7.02
CA TYR A 116 -1.40 -11.48 -8.09
C TYR A 116 -2.87 -11.67 -8.52
N LYS A 117 -3.48 -12.84 -8.27
CA LYS A 117 -4.88 -13.13 -8.62
C LYS A 117 -5.80 -12.30 -7.70
N ASN A 118 -6.84 -11.69 -8.28
CA ASN A 118 -7.88 -10.91 -7.59
C ASN A 118 -7.38 -9.78 -6.64
N LYS A 119 -6.16 -9.26 -6.84
CA LYS A 119 -5.61 -8.17 -6.01
C LYS A 119 -6.08 -6.79 -6.48
N PRO A 120 -6.48 -5.88 -5.58
CA PRO A 120 -6.78 -4.49 -5.93
C PRO A 120 -5.51 -3.72 -6.30
N THR A 121 -5.64 -2.62 -7.05
CA THR A 121 -4.50 -1.75 -7.40
C THR A 121 -3.79 -1.18 -6.16
N SER A 122 -4.51 -1.00 -5.06
CA SER A 122 -3.99 -0.50 -3.77
C SER A 122 -3.08 -1.50 -3.02
N ASP A 123 -2.99 -2.75 -3.46
CA ASP A 123 -2.00 -3.73 -2.99
C ASP A 123 -0.60 -3.45 -3.58
N ARG A 124 -0.49 -2.76 -4.73
CA ARG A 124 0.80 -2.38 -5.31
C ARG A 124 1.39 -1.17 -4.60
N ILE A 125 2.55 -1.36 -3.97
CA ILE A 125 3.35 -0.34 -3.29
C ILE A 125 4.22 0.45 -4.28
N ALA A 126 4.83 -0.27 -5.23
CA ALA A 126 5.74 0.33 -6.21
C ALA A 126 5.87 -0.53 -7.48
N LEU A 127 6.52 0.05 -8.49
CA LEU A 127 7.05 -0.62 -9.66
C LEU A 127 8.57 -0.57 -9.58
N VAL A 128 9.20 -1.71 -9.32
CA VAL A 128 10.66 -1.86 -9.23
C VAL A 128 11.20 -2.03 -10.65
N PRO A 129 12.04 -1.12 -11.18
CA PRO A 129 12.48 -1.16 -12.57
C PRO A 129 13.44 -2.32 -12.85
N ALA A 130 13.65 -2.63 -14.14
CA ALA A 130 14.63 -3.63 -14.58
C ALA A 130 16.05 -3.26 -14.10
N GLY A 131 16.86 -4.25 -13.74
CA GLY A 131 18.22 -4.06 -13.21
C GLY A 131 18.28 -3.53 -11.77
N ALA A 132 17.15 -3.16 -11.15
CA ALA A 132 17.14 -2.71 -9.77
C ALA A 132 17.55 -3.83 -8.79
N LYS A 133 18.40 -3.46 -7.84
CA LYS A 133 18.82 -4.32 -6.72
C LYS A 133 17.81 -4.19 -5.57
N VAL A 134 17.42 -5.31 -4.98
CA VAL A 134 16.54 -5.40 -3.82
C VAL A 134 17.17 -6.31 -2.77
N ARG A 135 16.97 -6.03 -1.49
CA ARG A 135 17.49 -6.87 -0.39
C ARG A 135 16.39 -7.78 0.13
N ILE A 136 16.64 -9.08 0.18
CA ILE A 136 15.71 -10.06 0.73
C ILE A 136 15.63 -9.87 2.25
N LEU A 137 14.42 -9.70 2.78
CA LEU A 137 14.16 -9.55 4.21
C LEU A 137 13.57 -10.84 4.80
N HIS A 138 12.53 -11.38 4.17
CA HIS A 138 11.80 -12.57 4.63
C HIS A 138 11.27 -13.37 3.44
N GLY A 139 10.86 -14.62 3.73
CA GLY A 139 10.25 -15.52 2.77
C GLY A 139 10.88 -16.91 2.80
N PRO A 140 10.48 -17.79 1.86
CA PRO A 140 9.46 -17.52 0.84
C PRO A 140 8.03 -17.63 1.39
N ALA A 141 7.10 -16.97 0.71
CA ALA A 141 5.67 -17.26 0.81
C ALA A 141 5.19 -17.87 -0.52
N LEU A 142 4.35 -18.90 -0.46
CA LEU A 142 3.73 -19.51 -1.63
C LEU A 142 2.34 -18.88 -1.83
N ALA A 143 2.08 -18.33 -3.01
CA ALA A 143 0.77 -17.78 -3.37
C ALA A 143 0.59 -17.77 -4.89
N ASP A 144 -0.60 -18.12 -5.36
CA ASP A 144 -0.94 -18.20 -6.78
C ASP A 144 0.03 -19.06 -7.61
N ASP A 145 0.45 -20.19 -7.05
CA ASP A 145 1.37 -21.14 -7.67
C ASP A 145 2.78 -20.56 -7.92
N LEU A 146 3.12 -19.46 -7.24
CA LEU A 146 4.38 -18.74 -7.33
C LEU A 146 5.08 -18.59 -5.96
N VAL A 147 6.40 -18.49 -6.02
CA VAL A 147 7.27 -18.15 -4.89
C VAL A 147 7.37 -16.62 -4.78
N TRP A 148 7.09 -16.09 -3.60
CA TRP A 148 7.16 -14.67 -3.28
C TRP A 148 8.17 -14.40 -2.18
N TRP A 149 8.95 -13.34 -2.35
CA TRP A 149 9.96 -12.88 -1.41
C TRP A 149 9.58 -11.50 -0.89
N TYR A 150 9.69 -11.30 0.43
CA TYR A 150 9.53 -9.99 1.04
C TYR A 150 10.89 -9.28 0.97
N VAL A 151 10.93 -8.15 0.29
CA VAL A 151 12.17 -7.43 -0.05
C VAL A 151 12.09 -5.97 0.37
N ASP A 152 13.26 -5.38 0.56
CA ASP A 152 13.49 -3.94 0.71
C ASP A 152 14.06 -3.37 -0.59
N TRP A 153 13.40 -2.34 -1.12
CA TRP A 153 13.86 -1.56 -2.26
C TRP A 153 13.80 -0.07 -1.93
N ASN A 154 14.97 0.54 -1.71
CA ASN A 154 15.11 1.96 -1.36
C ASN A 154 14.20 2.39 -0.18
N GLY A 155 14.11 1.56 0.87
CA GLY A 155 13.27 1.78 2.04
C GLY A 155 11.79 1.44 1.85
N ARG A 156 11.36 1.05 0.65
CA ARG A 156 10.02 0.51 0.40
C ARG A 156 10.07 -1.00 0.52
N GLN A 157 9.34 -1.54 1.48
CA GLN A 157 9.27 -2.99 1.70
C GLN A 157 8.01 -3.58 1.09
N GLY A 158 8.08 -4.84 0.64
CA GLY A 158 6.93 -5.54 0.06
C GLY A 158 7.29 -6.86 -0.60
N TRP A 159 6.26 -7.57 -1.07
CA TRP A 159 6.38 -8.85 -1.76
C TRP A 159 6.68 -8.67 -3.25
N MET A 160 7.67 -9.39 -3.75
CA MET A 160 7.96 -9.55 -5.18
C MET A 160 7.96 -11.03 -5.54
N ALA A 161 7.40 -11.38 -6.70
CA ALA A 161 7.45 -12.73 -7.22
C ALA A 161 8.86 -13.05 -7.73
N GLU A 162 9.35 -14.25 -7.43
CA GLU A 162 10.62 -14.76 -7.95
C GLU A 162 10.58 -14.98 -9.47
N ARG A 163 9.44 -15.49 -9.96
CA ARG A 163 9.21 -15.93 -11.34
C ARG A 163 7.82 -15.50 -11.79
N ARG A 164 7.61 -15.41 -13.10
CA ARG A 164 6.27 -15.24 -13.69
C ARG A 164 5.49 -16.55 -13.60
N ALA A 165 4.18 -16.47 -13.80
CA ALA A 165 3.32 -17.62 -14.10
C ALA A 165 3.80 -18.47 -15.29
N SER A 166 4.59 -17.90 -16.21
CA SER A 166 5.25 -18.64 -17.31
C SER A 166 6.59 -19.30 -16.94
N GLY A 167 6.98 -19.30 -15.66
CA GLY A 167 8.25 -19.87 -15.17
C GLY A 167 9.50 -19.02 -15.43
N ALA A 168 9.41 -17.98 -16.27
CA ALA A 168 10.52 -17.06 -16.54
C ALA A 168 10.93 -16.28 -15.28
N PRO A 169 12.24 -16.15 -14.98
CA PRO A 169 12.70 -15.46 -13.77
C PRO A 169 12.36 -13.97 -13.80
N MET A 170 12.12 -13.43 -12.62
CA MET A 170 11.90 -12.01 -12.33
C MET A 170 12.94 -11.50 -11.35
N LEU A 171 13.31 -12.31 -10.36
CA LEU A 171 14.46 -12.09 -9.49
C LEU A 171 15.58 -13.11 -9.79
N LYS A 172 16.84 -12.65 -9.79
CA LYS A 172 18.03 -13.49 -9.73
C LYS A 172 18.87 -13.06 -8.52
N LYS A 173 19.56 -13.98 -7.84
CA LYS A 173 20.59 -13.62 -6.87
C LYS A 173 21.66 -12.77 -7.55
N GLN A 174 22.08 -11.69 -6.90
CA GLN A 174 23.24 -10.95 -7.34
C GLN A 174 24.46 -11.78 -6.98
N ASP A 175 25.24 -12.16 -7.98
CA ASP A 175 26.53 -12.78 -7.76
C ASP A 175 27.45 -11.76 -7.06
N GLN A 176 28.25 -12.23 -6.10
CA GLN A 176 29.29 -11.41 -5.48
C GLN A 176 30.54 -11.49 -6.36
N ASP A 177 30.74 -10.45 -7.17
CA ASP A 177 32.02 -10.16 -7.84
C ASP A 177 33.07 -9.71 -6.82
#